data_AF-A0A2V9CLZ3-F1
#
_entry.id   AF-A0A2V9CLZ3-F1
#
_cell.length_a   1.000
_cell.length_b   1.000
_cell.length_c   1.000
_cell.angle_alpha   90.00
_cell.angle_beta   90.00
_cell.angle_gamma   90.00
#
_symmetry.space_group_name_H-M   'P 1'
#
loop_
_entity.id
_entity.type
_entity.pdbx_description
1 polymer ?
#
loop_
_entity_poly.entity_id
_entity_poly.type
_entity_poly.pdbx_seq_one_letter_code
_entity_poly.pdbx_strand_id
1 'polypeptide(L)'
;MYTAMSFVRKIKLRGRVYLAEVENRRVKGKVVQRHIRYVGREADGKTILAASLSEAEVEQVKLYGPLLVLHHLAKNIHLPEQLGPYSQEILSLVYAHCLDYRSLNHMPQWFERTDLNFLVDLEDVTEKRLVGALDSLEGLDAWLENNYPSLLKD
;
A
#
# COMPACT_ATOMS: atom_id res chain seq x y z
N MET A 1 23.24 2.34 39.26
CA MET A 1 22.07 3.15 38.86
C MET A 1 20.82 2.37 39.23
N TYR A 2 19.93 2.91 40.07
CA TYR A 2 18.66 2.24 40.37
C TYR A 2 17.65 2.60 39.29
N THR A 3 17.32 1.63 38.44
CA THR A 3 16.27 1.76 37.41
C THR A 3 14.92 1.86 38.10
N ALA A 4 14.24 3.00 38.02
CA ALA A 4 12.85 3.09 38.44
C ALA A 4 12.00 2.33 37.39
N MET A 5 11.44 1.18 37.76
CA MET A 5 10.57 0.42 36.86
C MET A 5 9.23 1.15 36.68
N SER A 6 8.82 1.37 35.43
CA SER A 6 7.44 1.76 35.11
C SER A 6 6.53 0.53 35.17
N PHE A 7 5.25 0.74 35.48
CA PHE A 7 4.23 -0.31 35.48
C PHE A 7 2.87 0.27 35.08
N VAL A 8 1.96 -0.60 34.64
CA VAL A 8 0.60 -0.20 34.25
C VAL A 8 -0.33 -0.22 35.47
N ARG A 9 -0.90 0.94 35.79
CA ARG A 9 -1.90 1.12 36.84
C ARG A 9 -3.30 1.08 36.25
N LYS A 10 -4.18 0.30 36.89
CA LYS A 10 -5.62 0.31 36.64
C LYS A 10 -6.31 1.42 37.42
N ILE A 11 -7.15 2.20 36.76
CA ILE A 11 -7.93 3.31 37.33
C ILE A 11 -9.41 3.03 37.04
N LYS A 12 -10.20 2.73 38.08
CA LYS A 12 -11.63 2.48 37.95
C LYS A 12 -12.39 3.80 38.03
N LEU A 13 -13.09 4.19 36.97
CA LEU A 13 -13.87 5.42 36.90
C LEU A 13 -15.22 5.16 36.22
N ARG A 14 -16.32 5.45 36.92
CA ARG A 14 -17.71 5.36 36.40
C ARG A 14 -18.01 4.04 35.66
N GLY A 15 -17.66 2.91 36.27
CA GLY A 15 -17.91 1.57 35.71
C GLY A 15 -16.94 1.14 34.58
N ARG A 16 -15.95 1.96 34.24
CA ARG A 16 -14.92 1.65 33.23
C ARG A 16 -13.54 1.54 33.90
N VAL A 17 -12.65 0.75 33.32
CA VAL A 17 -11.27 0.60 33.80
C VAL A 17 -10.32 1.23 32.79
N TYR A 18 -9.53 2.19 33.25
CA TYR A 18 -8.56 2.95 32.48
C TYR A 18 -7.15 2.46 32.86
N LEU A 19 -6.24 2.40 31.90
CA LEU A 19 -4.89 1.90 32.05
C LEU A 19 -3.90 3.04 31.78
N ALA A 20 -3.02 3.31 32.74
CA ALA A 20 -1.98 4.31 32.61
C ALA A 20 -0.63 3.75 33.04
N GLU A 21 0.41 4.06 32.29
CA GLU A 21 1.79 3.76 32.64
C GLU A 21 2.28 4.79 33.66
N VAL A 22 2.81 4.32 34.78
CA VAL A 22 3.29 5.16 35.89
C VAL A 22 4.66 4.68 36.38
N GLU A 23 5.47 5.59 36.90
CA GLU A 23 6.72 5.28 37.60
C GLU A 23 6.66 5.70 39.07
N ASN A 24 7.36 4.98 39.95
CA ASN A 24 7.50 5.37 41.36
C ASN A 24 8.70 6.31 41.52
N ARG A 25 8.49 7.48 42.13
CA ARG A 25 9.54 8.45 42.45
C ARG A 25 9.49 8.87 43.92
N ARG A 26 10.63 8.97 44.58
CA ARG A 26 10.71 9.52 45.94
C ARG A 26 10.79 11.04 45.89
N VAL A 27 9.86 11.73 46.55
CA VAL A 27 9.84 13.19 46.69
C VAL A 27 9.59 13.51 48.17
N LYS A 28 10.49 14.28 48.78
CA LYS A 28 10.40 14.70 50.20
C LYS A 28 10.11 13.54 51.17
N GLY A 29 10.82 12.42 51.00
CA GLY A 29 10.69 11.23 51.85
C GLY A 29 9.45 10.35 51.59
N LYS A 30 8.54 10.75 50.69
CA LYS A 30 7.36 9.97 50.30
C LYS A 30 7.54 9.36 48.91
N VAL A 31 7.05 8.14 48.71
CA VAL A 31 6.96 7.53 47.39
C VAL A 31 5.70 8.05 46.70
N VAL A 32 5.86 8.74 45.58
CA VAL A 32 4.76 9.26 44.76
C VAL A 32 4.81 8.61 43.38
N GLN A 33 3.64 8.36 42.79
CA GLN A 33 3.53 7.87 41.42
C GLN A 33 3.48 9.04 40.44
N ARG A 34 4.36 9.02 39.44
CA ARG A 34 4.32 9.97 38.33
C ARG A 34 3.66 9.30 37.13
N HIS A 35 2.69 9.98 36.53
CA HIS A 35 2.08 9.55 35.28
C HIS A 35 3.06 9.71 34.11
N ILE A 36 3.24 8.66 33.31
CA ILE A 36 4.03 8.68 32.07
C ILE A 36 3.10 8.90 30.89
N ARG A 37 2.23 7.92 30.59
CA ARG A 37 1.28 7.99 29.47
C ARG A 37 0.03 7.17 29.75
N TYR A 38 -1.04 7.50 29.02
CA TYR A 38 -2.24 6.69 28.98
C TYR A 38 -2.02 5.51 28.03
N VAL A 39 -2.36 4.28 28.47
CA VAL A 39 -2.17 3.05 27.68
C VAL A 39 -3.44 2.68 26.92
N GLY A 40 -4.59 2.88 27.54
CA GLY A 40 -5.86 2.41 26.97
C GLY A 40 -6.91 2.16 28.03
N ARG A 41 -7.98 1.48 27.65
CA ARG A 41 -9.07 1.08 28.56
C ARG A 41 -9.24 -0.43 28.55
N GLU A 42 -9.67 -1.01 29.66
CA GLU A 42 -10.12 -2.40 29.69
C GLU A 42 -11.59 -2.45 29.28
N ALA A 43 -11.91 -3.31 28.31
CA ALA A 43 -13.27 -3.74 27.99
C ALA A 43 -13.26 -5.26 27.89
N ASP A 44 -14.19 -5.93 28.56
CA ASP A 44 -14.33 -7.40 28.54
C ASP A 44 -13.04 -8.16 28.94
N GLY A 45 -12.28 -7.61 29.89
CA GLY A 45 -11.01 -8.20 30.36
C GLY A 45 -9.84 -8.06 29.38
N LYS A 46 -10.04 -7.40 28.22
CA LYS A 46 -8.99 -7.11 27.23
C LYS A 46 -8.62 -5.63 27.23
N THR A 47 -7.33 -5.35 27.10
CA THR A 47 -6.82 -3.98 26.92
C THR A 47 -7.16 -3.51 25.51
N ILE A 48 -8.05 -2.52 25.38
CA ILE A 48 -8.22 -1.73 24.17
C ILE A 48 -7.15 -0.63 24.23
N LEU A 49 -6.11 -0.80 23.42
CA LEU A 49 -5.05 0.20 23.28
C LEU A 49 -5.64 1.47 22.69
N ALA A 50 -5.33 2.61 23.32
CA ALA A 50 -5.46 3.88 22.64
C ALA A 50 -4.21 4.00 21.75
N ALA A 51 -4.24 3.44 20.54
CA ALA A 51 -3.17 3.66 19.59
C ALA A 51 -3.09 5.18 19.36
N SER A 52 -2.04 5.82 19.88
CA SER A 52 -1.82 7.24 19.69
C SER A 52 -1.31 7.42 18.27
N LEU A 53 -1.95 8.30 17.49
CA LEU A 53 -1.42 8.74 16.19
C LEU A 53 0.03 9.24 16.29
N SER A 54 0.50 9.64 17.48
CA SER A 54 1.89 10.02 17.73
C SER A 54 2.89 8.87 17.64
N GLU A 55 2.44 7.62 17.68
CA GLU A 55 3.26 6.41 17.52
C GLU A 55 3.07 5.78 16.12
N ALA A 56 2.27 6.41 15.25
CA ALA A 56 2.12 5.95 13.87
C ALA A 56 3.36 6.35 13.06
N GLU A 57 3.98 5.37 12.42
CA GLU A 57 5.09 5.58 11.49
C GLU A 57 4.64 5.26 10.06
N VAL A 58 5.19 5.99 9.09
CA VAL A 58 4.95 5.71 7.68
C VAL A 58 5.84 4.53 7.26
N GLU A 59 5.22 3.38 7.02
CA GLU A 59 5.92 2.17 6.57
C GLU A 59 6.35 2.28 5.10
N GLN A 60 5.47 2.79 4.23
CA GLN A 60 5.76 2.94 2.80
C GLN A 60 4.94 4.08 2.18
N VAL A 61 5.51 4.75 1.17
CA VAL A 61 4.80 5.66 0.27
C VAL A 61 4.88 5.08 -1.14
N LYS A 62 3.71 4.91 -1.77
CA LYS A 62 3.58 4.35 -3.12
C LYS A 62 2.98 5.34 -4.09
N LEU A 63 3.29 5.16 -5.37
CA LEU A 63 2.70 5.95 -6.44
C LEU A 63 1.27 5.47 -6.71
N TYR A 64 0.29 6.38 -6.63
CA TYR A 64 -1.13 6.06 -6.86
C TYR A 64 -1.86 7.10 -7.70
N GLY A 65 -1.75 8.40 -7.37
CA GLY A 65 -2.52 9.46 -8.02
C GLY A 65 -2.43 9.46 -9.56
N PRO A 66 -1.22 9.48 -10.15
CA PRO A 66 -1.06 9.42 -11.60
C PRO A 66 -1.60 8.12 -12.23
N LEU A 67 -1.46 6.98 -11.53
CA LEU A 67 -2.00 5.69 -12.00
C LEU A 67 -3.52 5.71 -12.05
N LEU A 68 -4.17 6.31 -11.04
CA LEU A 68 -5.62 6.45 -11.02
C LEU A 68 -6.12 7.26 -12.23
N VAL A 69 -5.41 8.34 -12.58
CA VAL A 69 -5.75 9.17 -13.75
C VAL A 69 -5.58 8.38 -15.05
N LEU A 70 -4.44 7.72 -15.25
CA LEU A 70 -4.19 6.91 -16.45
C LEU A 70 -5.22 5.79 -16.59
N HIS A 71 -5.51 5.09 -15.48
CA HIS A 71 -6.48 4.01 -15.48
C HIS A 71 -7.91 4.49 -15.74
N HIS A 72 -8.28 5.65 -15.20
CA HIS A 72 -9.57 6.27 -15.50
C HIS A 72 -9.69 6.65 -16.97
N LEU A 73 -8.65 7.24 -17.57
CA LEU A 73 -8.64 7.57 -18.99
C LEU A 73 -8.74 6.31 -19.86
N ALA A 74 -7.97 5.26 -19.55
CA ALA A 74 -8.02 3.99 -20.26
C ALA A 74 -9.42 3.36 -20.24
N LYS A 75 -10.10 3.37 -19.09
CA LYS A 75 -11.49 2.90 -18.97
C LYS A 75 -12.46 3.76 -19.77
N ASN A 76 -12.30 5.08 -19.78
CA ASN A 76 -13.19 5.97 -20.53
C ASN A 76 -13.12 5.74 -22.04
N ILE A 77 -11.95 5.34 -22.57
CA ILE A 77 -11.79 5.00 -23.98
C ILE A 77 -12.03 3.51 -24.27
N HIS A 78 -12.46 2.73 -23.27
CA HIS A 78 -12.68 1.28 -23.37
C HIS A 78 -11.45 0.50 -23.89
N LEU A 79 -10.26 0.99 -23.54
CA LEU A 79 -9.01 0.35 -23.94
C LEU A 79 -8.83 -1.05 -23.34
N PRO A 80 -9.12 -1.31 -22.05
CA PRO A 80 -8.96 -2.65 -21.47
C PRO A 80 -9.71 -3.74 -22.26
N GLU A 81 -10.93 -3.45 -22.71
CA GLU A 81 -11.78 -4.38 -23.47
C GLU A 81 -11.23 -4.70 -24.86
N GLN A 82 -10.44 -3.79 -25.43
CA GLN A 82 -9.84 -3.93 -26.76
C GLN A 82 -8.51 -4.70 -26.73
N LEU A 83 -7.82 -4.71 -25.58
CA LEU A 83 -6.50 -5.34 -25.43
C LEU A 83 -6.56 -6.86 -25.20
N GLY A 84 -7.76 -7.43 -25.04
CA GLY A 84 -7.94 -8.87 -24.98
C GLY A 84 -7.40 -9.52 -23.68
N PRO A 85 -6.98 -10.80 -23.74
CA PRO A 85 -6.65 -11.59 -22.55
C PRO A 85 -5.50 -11.03 -21.70
N TYR A 86 -4.56 -10.31 -22.32
CA TYR A 86 -3.41 -9.68 -21.65
C TYR A 86 -3.64 -8.21 -21.31
N SER A 87 -4.90 -7.74 -21.30
CA SER A 87 -5.23 -6.32 -21.10
C SER A 87 -4.57 -5.72 -19.87
N GLN A 88 -4.57 -6.43 -18.75
CA GLN A 88 -4.06 -5.94 -17.48
C GLN A 88 -2.53 -5.80 -17.51
N GLU A 89 -1.83 -6.78 -18.08
CA GLU A 89 -0.38 -6.77 -18.27
C GLU A 89 0.05 -5.66 -19.24
N ILE A 90 -0.65 -5.52 -20.37
CA ILE A 90 -0.36 -4.48 -21.36
C ILE A 90 -0.55 -3.10 -20.73
N LEU A 91 -1.67 -2.87 -20.02
CA LEU A 91 -1.93 -1.60 -19.34
C LEU A 91 -0.86 -1.31 -18.28
N SER A 92 -0.39 -2.34 -17.55
CA SER A 92 0.67 -2.15 -16.58
C SER A 92 1.99 -1.66 -17.21
N LEU A 93 2.35 -2.21 -18.38
CA LEU A 93 3.53 -1.82 -19.13
C LEU A 93 3.37 -0.39 -19.68
N VAL A 94 2.20 -0.07 -20.21
CA VAL A 94 1.89 1.29 -20.70
C VAL A 94 1.97 2.31 -19.56
N TYR A 95 1.37 2.02 -18.41
CA TYR A 95 1.41 2.94 -17.27
C TYR A 95 2.82 3.11 -16.72
N ALA A 96 3.61 2.04 -16.64
CA ALA A 96 5.02 2.14 -16.30
C ALA A 96 5.72 3.07 -17.29
N HIS A 97 5.59 2.82 -18.59
CA HIS A 97 6.18 3.64 -19.64
C HIS A 97 5.78 5.13 -19.56
N CYS A 98 4.52 5.44 -19.24
CA CYS A 98 4.03 6.81 -19.10
C CYS A 98 4.58 7.55 -17.88
N LEU A 99 4.85 6.86 -16.77
CA LEU A 99 5.22 7.48 -15.50
C LEU A 99 6.71 7.44 -15.22
N ASP A 100 7.39 6.36 -15.60
CA ASP A 100 8.80 6.13 -15.40
C ASP A 100 9.26 5.06 -16.39
N TYR A 101 10.00 5.44 -17.43
CA TYR A 101 10.47 4.49 -18.43
C TYR A 101 11.33 3.40 -17.76
N ARG A 102 10.80 2.19 -17.67
CA ARG A 102 11.48 1.02 -17.09
C ARG A 102 11.55 -0.10 -18.11
N SER A 103 12.69 -0.78 -18.19
CA SER A 103 12.79 -2.05 -18.91
C SER A 103 12.02 -3.14 -18.16
N LEU A 104 11.59 -4.18 -18.86
CA LEU A 104 10.84 -5.32 -18.29
C LEU A 104 11.47 -5.90 -17.02
N ASN A 105 12.80 -6.00 -17.00
CA ASN A 105 13.55 -6.56 -15.88
C ASN A 105 13.37 -5.76 -14.56
N HIS A 106 12.94 -4.51 -14.65
CA HIS A 106 12.69 -3.65 -13.48
C HIS A 106 11.20 -3.56 -13.13
N MET A 107 10.31 -4.17 -13.92
CA MET A 107 8.87 -4.14 -13.65
C MET A 107 8.49 -4.72 -12.28
N PRO A 108 9.06 -5.86 -11.81
CA PRO A 108 8.74 -6.37 -10.48
C PRO A 108 8.98 -5.34 -9.37
N GLN A 109 10.14 -4.68 -9.38
CA GLN A 109 10.49 -3.62 -8.43
C GLN A 109 9.61 -2.37 -8.60
N TRP A 110 9.19 -2.07 -9.83
CA TRP A 110 8.28 -0.98 -10.09
C TRP A 110 6.90 -1.26 -9.49
N PHE A 111 6.35 -2.47 -9.67
CA PHE A 111 5.08 -2.86 -9.05
C PHE A 111 5.10 -2.69 -7.53
N GLU A 112 6.17 -3.10 -6.84
CA GLU A 112 6.31 -2.93 -5.38
C GLU A 112 6.23 -1.48 -4.90
N ARG A 113 6.64 -0.53 -5.76
CA ARG A 113 6.64 0.92 -5.47
C ARG A 113 5.34 1.62 -5.88
N THR A 114 4.40 0.88 -6.45
CA THR A 114 3.10 1.39 -6.89
C THR A 114 1.95 0.68 -6.18
N ASP A 115 0.79 1.32 -6.18
CA ASP A 115 -0.47 0.71 -5.75
C ASP A 115 -1.31 0.26 -6.96
N LEU A 116 -0.64 -0.19 -8.02
CA LEU A 116 -1.29 -0.59 -9.26
C LEU A 116 -2.24 -1.78 -9.09
N ASN A 117 -1.94 -2.69 -8.16
CA ASN A 117 -2.78 -3.86 -7.86
C ASN A 117 -4.18 -3.47 -7.33
N PHE A 118 -4.38 -2.24 -6.87
CA PHE A 118 -5.71 -1.75 -6.49
C PHE A 118 -6.56 -1.31 -7.68
N LEU A 119 -5.94 -1.07 -8.84
CA LEU A 119 -6.59 -0.57 -10.05
C LEU A 119 -6.76 -1.67 -11.10
N VAL A 120 -5.79 -2.56 -11.17
CA VAL A 120 -5.65 -3.60 -12.17
C VAL A 120 -5.59 -4.92 -11.43
N ASP A 121 -6.42 -5.89 -11.81
CA ASP A 121 -6.56 -7.18 -11.12
C ASP A 121 -5.38 -8.10 -11.48
N LEU A 122 -4.22 -7.73 -10.95
CA LEU A 122 -2.93 -8.36 -11.21
C LEU A 122 -2.52 -9.17 -9.98
N GLU A 123 -3.19 -10.30 -9.75
CA GLU A 123 -2.63 -11.32 -8.88
C GLU A 123 -1.40 -11.94 -9.58
N ASP A 124 -0.23 -11.71 -8.98
CA ASP A 124 1.09 -12.23 -9.37
C ASP A 124 1.51 -11.95 -10.82
N VAL A 125 1.89 -10.70 -11.09
CA VAL A 125 2.59 -10.36 -12.33
C VAL A 125 3.95 -11.04 -12.36
N THR A 126 4.09 -12.04 -13.24
CA THR A 126 5.37 -12.67 -13.52
C THR A 126 5.96 -12.11 -14.79
N GLU A 127 7.29 -12.11 -14.89
CA GLU A 127 8.01 -11.74 -16.12
C GLU A 127 7.47 -12.52 -17.33
N LYS A 128 7.19 -13.81 -17.15
CA LYS A 128 6.61 -14.67 -18.20
C LYS A 128 5.28 -14.13 -18.74
N ARG A 129 4.39 -13.60 -17.88
CA ARG A 129 3.12 -13.00 -18.31
C ARG A 129 3.34 -11.70 -19.07
N LEU A 130 4.28 -10.87 -18.62
CA LEU A 130 4.64 -9.63 -19.31
C LEU A 130 5.24 -9.89 -20.69
N VAL A 131 6.09 -10.91 -20.83
CA VAL A 131 6.62 -11.35 -22.12
C VAL A 131 5.49 -11.85 -23.01
N GLY A 132 4.61 -12.71 -22.50
CA GLY A 132 3.45 -13.18 -23.27
C GLY A 132 2.51 -12.05 -23.72
N ALA A 133 2.39 -10.97 -22.94
CA ALA A 133 1.65 -9.78 -23.32
C ALA A 133 2.30 -9.03 -24.51
N LEU A 134 3.63 -8.95 -24.54
CA LEU A 134 4.36 -8.38 -25.67
C LEU A 134 4.25 -9.26 -26.92
N ASP A 135 4.40 -10.58 -26.78
CA ASP A 135 4.21 -11.52 -27.88
C ASP A 135 2.79 -11.41 -28.47
N SER A 136 1.78 -11.20 -27.62
CA SER A 136 0.40 -10.97 -28.05
C SER A 136 0.23 -9.66 -28.84
N LEU A 137 0.97 -8.61 -28.49
CA LEU A 137 0.95 -7.34 -29.22
C LEU A 137 1.66 -7.45 -30.57
N GLU A 138 2.81 -8.14 -30.62
CA GLU A 138 3.53 -8.39 -31.87
C GLU A 138 2.68 -9.21 -32.86
N GLY A 139 1.96 -10.22 -32.35
CA GLY A 139 1.00 -10.98 -33.16
C GLY A 139 -0.16 -10.13 -33.70
N LEU A 140 -0.65 -9.17 -32.92
CA LEU A 140 -1.69 -8.22 -33.36
C LEU A 140 -1.14 -7.28 -34.45
N ASP A 141 0.08 -6.77 -34.28
CA ASP A 141 0.72 -5.88 -35.23
C ASP A 141 0.92 -6.58 -36.58
N ALA A 142 1.48 -7.79 -36.57
CA ALA A 142 1.62 -8.61 -37.77
C ALA A 142 0.26 -8.92 -38.43
N TRP A 143 -0.80 -9.14 -37.64
CA TRP A 143 -2.15 -9.33 -38.17
C TRP A 143 -2.68 -8.05 -38.84
N LEU A 144 -2.48 -6.88 -38.23
CA LEU A 144 -2.89 -5.59 -38.77
C LEU A 144 -2.13 -5.25 -40.06
N GLU A 145 -0.83 -5.50 -40.12
CA GLU A 145 -0.03 -5.31 -41.33
C GLU A 145 -0.57 -6.15 -42.50
N ASN A 146 -0.94 -7.40 -42.24
CA ASN A 146 -1.43 -8.31 -43.27
C ASN A 146 -2.86 -7.99 -43.74
N ASN A 147 -3.74 -7.51 -42.85
CA ASN A 147 -5.16 -7.32 -43.15
C ASN A 147 -5.53 -5.86 -43.47
N TYR A 148 -4.77 -4.89 -42.93
CA TYR A 148 -5.02 -3.46 -43.07
C TYR A 148 -3.71 -2.67 -43.26
N PRO A 149 -2.95 -2.93 -44.33
CA PRO A 149 -1.64 -2.31 -44.56
C PRO A 149 -1.67 -0.78 -44.75
N SER A 150 -2.87 -0.20 -44.91
CA SER A 150 -3.06 1.25 -44.99
C SER A 150 -3.13 1.94 -43.62
N LEU A 151 -3.34 1.20 -42.52
CA LEU A 151 -3.46 1.76 -41.17
C LEU A 151 -2.12 1.92 -40.44
N LEU A 152 -1.05 1.31 -40.94
CA LEU A 152 0.28 1.31 -40.31
C LEU A 152 1.33 2.09 -41.14
N LYS A 153 0.90 2.83 -42.15
CA LYS A 153 1.76 3.72 -42.93
C LYS A 153 1.65 5.15 -42.39
N ASP A 154 2.37 5.40 -41.31
CA ASP A 154 2.84 6.75 -40.94
C ASP A 154 4.38 6.80 -41.07
#